data_AF-A0AAE3J9Q4-F1
#
_entry.id   AF-A0AAE3J9Q4-F1
#
_cell.length_a   1.000
_cell.length_b   1.000
_cell.length_c   1.000
_cell.angle_alpha   90.00
_cell.angle_beta   90.00
_cell.angle_gamma   90.00
#
_symmetry.space_group_name_H-M   'P 1'
#
loop_
_entity.id
_entity.type
_entity.pdbx_description
1 polymer ?
#
loop_
_entity_poly.entity_id
_entity_poly.type
_entity_poly.pdbx_seq_one_letter_code
_entity_poly.pdbx_strand_id
1 'polypeptide(L)'
;MKHKYGYFSQRQIDLTKQSIRKSIFFLLLCADPNTKQEYQYINVNEAFVNLLNRLGGLNKLLYEPSELVTIMSLLEQALSLYDEKDFNFKLYRKLLLDAGSEALKIKGGD
;
A
#
# COMPACT_ATOMS: atom_id res chain seq x y z
N MET A 1 -11.31 -5.53 -18.40
CA MET A 1 -10.53 -6.78 -18.35
C MET A 1 -11.42 -7.95 -17.95
N LYS A 2 -11.41 -9.04 -18.71
CA LYS A 2 -12.14 -10.26 -18.37
C LYS A 2 -11.35 -11.06 -17.33
N HIS A 3 -12.01 -11.49 -16.27
CA HIS A 3 -11.41 -12.20 -15.15
C HIS A 3 -12.34 -13.34 -14.70
N LYS A 4 -11.85 -14.28 -13.87
CA LYS A 4 -12.66 -15.38 -13.31
C LYS A 4 -13.85 -14.92 -12.45
N TYR A 5 -13.90 -13.64 -12.07
CA TYR A 5 -14.97 -13.03 -11.29
C TYR A 5 -15.78 -11.99 -12.08
N GLY A 6 -15.74 -12.04 -13.42
CA GLY A 6 -16.45 -11.12 -14.30
C GLY A 6 -15.53 -10.10 -14.96
N TYR A 7 -16.05 -8.93 -15.27
CA TYR A 7 -15.32 -7.88 -15.97
C TYR A 7 -14.92 -6.75 -15.03
N PHE A 8 -13.63 -6.42 -14.99
CA PHE A 8 -13.12 -5.24 -14.29
C PHE A 8 -13.02 -4.07 -15.28
N SER A 9 -13.84 -3.05 -15.06
CA SER A 9 -13.81 -1.78 -15.79
C SER A 9 -12.62 -0.92 -15.37
N GLN A 10 -12.21 0.00 -16.25
CA GLN A 10 -11.15 0.96 -15.93
C GLN A 10 -11.50 1.78 -14.69
N ARG A 11 -12.76 2.20 -14.55
CA ARG A 11 -13.26 2.90 -13.36
C ARG A 11 -13.05 2.10 -12.07
N GLN A 12 -13.29 0.79 -12.07
CA GLN A 12 -13.05 -0.07 -10.90
C GLN A 12 -11.57 -0.18 -10.56
N ILE A 13 -10.70 -0.26 -11.57
CA ILE A 13 -9.25 -0.22 -11.38
C ILE A 13 -8.83 1.13 -10.77
N ASP A 14 -9.29 2.26 -11.32
CA ASP A 14 -8.95 3.59 -10.82
C ASP A 14 -9.41 3.83 -9.38
N LEU A 15 -10.62 3.36 -9.02
CA LEU A 15 -11.10 3.40 -7.64
C LEU A 15 -10.25 2.53 -6.71
N THR A 16 -9.76 1.38 -7.20
CA THR A 16 -8.87 0.50 -6.45
C THR A 16 -7.52 1.16 -6.22
N LYS A 17 -6.93 1.82 -7.23
CA LYS A 17 -5.69 2.62 -7.08
C LYS A 17 -5.84 3.68 -5.99
N GLN A 18 -6.93 4.44 -6.03
CA GLN A 18 -7.21 5.48 -5.04
C GLN A 18 -7.37 4.88 -3.63
N SER A 19 -8.05 3.74 -3.51
CA SER A 19 -8.22 3.05 -2.25
C SER A 19 -6.88 2.57 -1.67
N ILE A 20 -6.02 1.97 -2.49
CA ILE A 20 -4.67 1.55 -2.08
C ILE A 20 -3.86 2.76 -1.59
N ARG A 21 -3.83 3.84 -2.38
CA ARG A 21 -3.09 5.06 -2.03
C ARG A 21 -3.57 5.67 -0.72
N LYS A 22 -4.89 5.69 -0.46
CA LYS A 22 -5.44 6.14 0.82
C LYS A 22 -4.98 5.27 1.99
N SER A 23 -4.97 3.94 1.83
CA SER A 23 -4.46 3.03 2.86
C SER A 23 -2.97 3.25 3.13
N ILE A 24 -2.16 3.46 2.09
CA ILE A 24 -0.73 3.76 2.24
C ILE A 24 -0.53 5.10 2.99
N PHE A 25 -1.28 6.14 2.64
CA PHE A 25 -1.17 7.43 3.32
C PHE A 25 -1.72 7.41 4.75
N PHE A 26 -2.67 6.54 5.04
CA PHE A 26 -3.10 6.31 6.41
C PHE A 26 -1.96 5.76 7.28
N LEU A 27 -1.16 4.82 6.78
CA LEU A 27 0.05 4.32 7.47
C LEU A 27 1.08 5.44 7.72
N LEU A 28 1.17 6.42 6.80
CA LEU A 28 2.02 7.59 6.99
C LEU A 28 1.53 8.45 8.14
N LEU A 29 0.22 8.75 8.19
CA LEU A 29 -0.38 9.55 9.26
C LEU A 29 -0.24 8.90 10.65
N CYS A 30 -0.27 7.56 10.71
CA CYS A 30 -0.11 6.84 11.97
C CYS A 30 1.31 6.96 12.55
N ALA A 31 2.33 7.18 11.72
CA ALA A 31 3.73 7.28 12.14
C ALA A 31 4.27 8.72 12.14
N ASP A 32 3.58 9.67 11.50
CA ASP A 32 4.04 11.06 11.40
C ASP A 32 4.08 11.72 12.78
N PRO A 33 5.21 12.32 13.19
CA PRO A 33 5.34 12.99 14.49
C PRO A 33 4.27 14.04 14.78
N ASN A 34 3.70 14.66 13.75
CA ASN A 34 2.71 15.72 13.88
C ASN A 34 1.27 15.19 13.99
N THR A 35 0.99 13.95 13.55
CA THR A 35 -0.37 13.40 13.52
C THR A 35 -0.54 12.10 14.31
N LYS A 36 0.55 11.38 14.63
CA LYS A 36 0.52 10.06 15.30
C LYS A 36 -0.30 10.02 16.59
N GLN A 37 -0.40 11.14 17.30
CA GLN A 37 -1.16 11.22 18.54
C GLN A 37 -2.66 10.99 18.34
N GLU A 38 -3.20 11.36 17.17
CA GLU A 38 -4.60 11.13 16.78
C GLU A 38 -4.88 9.64 16.46
N TYR A 39 -3.84 8.85 16.22
CA TYR A 39 -3.91 7.45 15.78
C TYR A 39 -3.28 6.47 16.78
N GLN A 40 -3.06 6.89 18.04
CA GLN A 40 -2.41 6.07 19.07
C GLN A 40 -3.09 4.73 19.37
N TYR A 41 -4.37 4.57 19.01
CA TYR A 41 -5.14 3.33 19.18
C TYR A 41 -5.04 2.38 17.98
N ILE A 42 -4.34 2.78 16.91
CA ILE A 42 -4.16 1.98 15.71
C ILE A 42 -2.95 1.07 15.88
N ASN A 43 -3.14 -0.23 15.68
CA ASN A 43 -2.04 -1.17 15.50
C ASN A 43 -1.48 -1.03 14.08
N VAL A 44 -0.38 -0.29 13.94
CA VAL A 44 0.23 0.01 12.64
C VAL A 44 0.76 -1.25 11.95
N ASN A 45 1.35 -2.18 12.70
CA ASN A 45 1.85 -3.45 12.15
C ASN A 45 0.72 -4.30 11.57
N GLU A 46 -0.40 -4.39 12.28
CA GLU A 46 -1.59 -5.07 11.78
C GLU A 46 -2.17 -4.36 10.54
N ALA A 47 -2.17 -3.04 10.52
CA ALA A 47 -2.60 -2.27 9.35
C ALA A 47 -1.71 -2.54 8.11
N PHE A 48 -0.39 -2.66 8.30
CA PHE A 48 0.54 -3.09 7.24
C PHE A 48 0.22 -4.49 6.75
N VAL A 49 0.13 -5.48 7.65
CA VAL A 49 -0.14 -6.89 7.31
C VAL A 49 -1.45 -7.01 6.55
N ASN A 50 -2.50 -6.32 6.99
CA ASN A 50 -3.79 -6.32 6.30
C ASN A 50 -3.71 -5.71 4.90
N LEU A 51 -2.96 -4.62 4.72
CA LEU A 51 -2.74 -4.01 3.41
C LEU A 51 -1.93 -4.92 2.48
N LEU A 52 -0.84 -5.51 2.97
CA LEU A 52 0.00 -6.45 2.22
C LEU A 52 -0.79 -7.68 1.78
N ASN A 53 -1.59 -8.27 2.68
CA ASN A 53 -2.46 -9.40 2.35
C ASN A 53 -3.48 -9.05 1.26
N ARG A 54 -4.11 -7.87 1.35
CA ARG A 54 -5.03 -7.36 0.33
C ARG A 54 -4.32 -7.17 -1.02
N LEU A 55 -3.11 -6.60 -1.02
CA LEU A 55 -2.30 -6.40 -2.22
C LEU A 55 -1.87 -7.73 -2.84
N GLY A 56 -1.48 -8.72 -2.04
CA GLY A 56 -1.16 -10.07 -2.52
C GLY A 56 -2.37 -10.76 -3.17
N GLY A 57 -3.56 -10.53 -2.62
CA GLY A 57 -4.82 -10.95 -3.26
C GLY A 57 -5.02 -10.27 -4.62
N LEU A 58 -4.89 -8.95 -4.68
CA LEU A 58 -5.02 -8.18 -5.93
C LEU A 58 -3.97 -8.58 -6.97
N ASN A 59 -2.73 -8.84 -6.54
CA ASN A 59 -1.62 -9.26 -7.38
C ASN A 59 -1.98 -10.53 -8.16
N LYS A 60 -2.55 -11.52 -7.46
CA LYS A 60 -3.03 -12.77 -8.08
C LYS A 60 -4.21 -12.53 -9.04
N LEU A 61 -5.07 -11.55 -8.77
CA LEU A 61 -6.22 -11.23 -9.63
C LEU A 61 -5.81 -10.49 -10.91
N LEU A 62 -4.69 -9.76 -10.89
CA LEU A 62 -4.22 -8.96 -12.02
C LEU A 62 -3.05 -9.61 -12.76
N TYR A 63 -2.78 -10.90 -12.53
CA TYR A 63 -1.68 -11.65 -13.14
C TYR A 63 -0.29 -11.05 -12.85
N GLU A 64 -0.05 -10.70 -11.59
CA GLU A 64 1.25 -10.33 -11.04
C GLU A 64 1.91 -9.10 -11.70
N PRO A 65 1.22 -7.95 -11.81
CA PRO A 65 1.77 -6.76 -12.43
C PRO A 65 2.95 -6.20 -11.62
N SER A 66 3.97 -5.70 -12.32
CA SER A 66 5.22 -5.22 -11.69
C SER A 66 4.98 -4.06 -10.73
N GLU A 67 3.95 -3.24 -10.95
CA GLU A 67 3.58 -2.15 -10.04
C GLU A 67 3.17 -2.70 -8.66
N LEU A 68 2.41 -3.81 -8.60
CA LEU A 68 2.00 -4.40 -7.31
C LEU A 68 3.17 -5.06 -6.59
N VAL A 69 4.06 -5.71 -7.33
CA VAL A 69 5.31 -6.26 -6.77
C VAL A 69 6.14 -5.13 -6.14
N THR A 70 6.27 -4.01 -6.84
CA THR A 70 7.02 -2.83 -6.35
C THR A 70 6.36 -2.24 -5.10
N ILE A 71 5.04 -2.06 -5.11
CA ILE A 71 4.30 -1.54 -3.94
C ILE A 71 4.49 -2.45 -2.72
N MET A 72 4.32 -3.77 -2.88
CA MET A 72 4.50 -4.72 -1.78
C MET A 72 5.93 -4.68 -1.25
N SER A 73 6.95 -4.66 -2.13
CA SER A 73 8.35 -4.57 -1.72
C SER A 73 8.65 -3.30 -0.91
N LEU A 74 8.10 -2.14 -1.31
CA LEU A 74 8.28 -0.88 -0.59
C LEU A 74 7.59 -0.91 0.78
N LEU A 75 6.41 -1.52 0.86
CA LEU A 75 5.66 -1.64 2.10
C LEU A 75 6.30 -2.64 3.09
N GLU A 76 6.83 -3.77 2.61
CA GLU A 76 7.61 -4.70 3.43
C GLU A 76 8.84 -4.01 4.03
N GLN A 77 9.56 -3.22 3.23
CA GLN A 77 10.69 -2.44 3.73
C GLN A 77 10.26 -1.38 4.75
N ALA A 78 9.13 -0.69 4.51
CA ALA A 78 8.61 0.31 5.44
C ALA A 78 8.16 -0.32 6.77
N LEU A 79 7.57 -1.52 6.74
CA LEU A 79 7.21 -2.29 7.93
C LEU A 79 8.46 -2.68 8.72
N SER A 80 9.46 -3.27 8.06
CA SER A 80 10.73 -3.62 8.71
C SER A 80 11.37 -2.41 9.38
N LEU A 81 11.37 -1.26 8.71
CA LEU A 81 11.92 -0.01 9.25
C LEU A 81 11.11 0.52 10.44
N TYR A 82 9.79 0.36 10.43
CA TYR A 82 8.92 0.81 11.51
C TYR A 82 9.19 0.05 12.83
N ASP A 83 9.55 -1.23 12.73
CA ASP A 83 9.90 -2.07 13.87
C ASP A 83 11.35 -1.91 14.37
N GLU A 84 12.18 -1.14 13.67
CA GLU A 84 13.55 -0.87 14.09
C GLU A 84 13.60 0.03 15.33
N LYS A 85 14.56 -0.24 16.23
CA LYS A 85 14.80 0.59 17.43
C LYS A 85 15.10 2.04 17.09
N ASP A 86 15.84 2.26 15.99
CA ASP A 86 16.26 3.59 15.52
C ASP A 86 15.37 4.05 14.36
N PHE A 87 14.05 4.04 14.57
CA PHE A 87 13.05 4.35 13.56
C PHE A 87 13.35 5.64 12.77
N ASN A 88 13.71 5.49 11.49
CA ASN A 88 13.98 6.60 10.59
C ASN A 88 12.71 7.04 9.86
N PHE A 89 11.96 7.96 10.48
CA PHE A 89 10.72 8.48 9.89
C PHE A 89 10.91 9.08 8.48
N LYS A 90 12.04 9.71 8.19
CA LYS A 90 12.29 10.33 6.87
C LYS A 90 12.35 9.27 5.77
N LEU A 91 13.05 8.16 6.03
CA LEU A 91 13.12 7.04 5.10
C LEU A 91 11.77 6.33 4.99
N TYR A 92 11.11 6.07 6.12
CA TYR A 92 9.75 5.49 6.17
C TYR A 92 8.76 6.29 5.31
N ARG A 93 8.74 7.62 5.50
CA ARG A 93 7.90 8.54 4.73
C ARG A 93 8.20 8.45 3.24
N LYS A 94 9.47 8.40 2.85
CA LYS A 94 9.85 8.26 1.44
C LYS A 94 9.28 6.98 0.84
N LEU A 95 9.45 5.84 1.51
CA LEU A 95 8.95 4.54 1.05
C LEU A 95 7.43 4.54 0.85
N LEU A 96 6.67 5.10 1.79
CA LEU A 96 5.22 5.20 1.65
C LEU A 96 4.78 6.16 0.53
N LEU A 97 5.49 7.26 0.32
CA LEU A 97 5.18 8.18 -0.78
C LEU A 97 5.49 7.56 -2.14
N ASP A 98 6.61 6.85 -2.26
CA ASP A 98 7.00 6.12 -3.46
C ASP A 98 5.98 5.01 -3.77
N ALA A 99 5.57 4.23 -2.77
CA ALA A 99 4.53 3.21 -2.92
C ALA A 99 3.16 3.82 -3.33
N GLY A 100 2.78 4.94 -2.73
CA GLY A 100 1.56 5.67 -3.06
C GLY A 100 1.57 6.25 -4.49
N SER A 101 2.75 6.63 -4.99
CA SER A 101 2.95 7.06 -6.38
C SER A 101 2.83 5.88 -7.35
N GLU A 102 3.47 4.75 -7.02
CA GLU A 102 3.44 3.52 -7.81
C GLU A 102 2.02 2.97 -7.96
N ALA A 103 1.18 3.08 -6.93
CA ALA A 103 -0.23 2.70 -6.97
C ALA A 103 -1.03 3.38 -8.10
N LEU A 104 -0.63 4.58 -8.55
CA LEU A 104 -1.30 5.26 -9.67
C LEU A 104 -0.98 4.62 -11.02
N LYS A 105 0.17 3.94 -11.12
CA LYS A 105 0.67 3.36 -12.37
C LYS A 105 0.04 2.01 -12.70
N ILE A 106 -0.51 1.31 -11.70
CA ILE A 106 -1.15 -0.02 -11.86
C ILE A 106 -1.99 -0.04 -13.14
N LYS A 107 -1.60 -0.85 -14.11
CA LYS A 107 -2.45 -1.09 -15.27
C LYS A 107 -3.40 -2.22 -14.91
N GLY A 108 -4.59 -2.24 -15.48
CA GLY A 108 -5.30 -3.50 -15.52
C GLY A 108 -4.39 -4.48 -16.28
N GLY A 109 -3.97 -5.57 -15.63
CA GLY A 109 -3.13 -6.62 -16.21
C GLY A 109 -3.47 -6.96 -17.66
N ASP A 110 -2.42 -7.21 -18.43
CA ASP A 110 -2.47 -7.52 -19.87
C ASP A 110 -3.21 -8.84 -20.16
#